data_AF-A0A1M7AS70-F1
#
_entry.id   AF-A0A1M7AS70-F1
#
_cell.length_a   1.000
_cell.length_b   1.000
_cell.length_c   1.000
_cell.angle_alpha   90.00
_cell.angle_beta   90.00
_cell.angle_gamma   90.00
#
_symmetry.space_group_name_H-M   'P 1'
#
loop_
_entity.id
_entity.type
_entity.pdbx_description
1 polymer ?
#
loop_
_entity_poly.entity_id
_entity_poly.type
_entity_poly.pdbx_seq_one_letter_code
_entity_poly.pdbx_strand_id
1 'polypeptide(L)' 'MKSLLDVGAISVSKNQLDLSKFDFRYITNLNDSKGTPIYYVYDVGYQPLDEENYLLFQE' A
#
# COMPACT_ATOMS: atom_id res chain seq x y z
N MET A 1 -1.35 -11.25 14.75
CA MET A 1 -1.06 -10.42 13.56
C MET A 1 -2.40 -9.92 13.07
N LYS A 2 -2.68 -8.62 13.13
CA LYS A 2 -3.88 -8.05 12.50
C LYS A 2 -3.68 -8.17 10.99
N SER A 3 -4.66 -8.73 10.30
CA SER A 3 -4.68 -8.76 8.84
C SER A 3 -4.84 -7.33 8.33
N LEU A 4 -4.23 -6.95 7.20
CA LEU A 4 -4.47 -5.63 6.59
C LEU A 4 -5.97 -5.39 6.32
N LEU A 5 -6.75 -6.46 6.12
CA LEU A 5 -8.21 -6.42 6.01
C LEU A 5 -8.91 -5.96 7.31
N ASP A 6 -8.31 -6.19 8.49
CA ASP A 6 -8.86 -5.72 9.78
C ASP A 6 -8.65 -4.21 10.00
N VAL A 7 -7.77 -3.58 9.21
CA VAL A 7 -7.41 -2.15 9.32
C VAL A 7 -8.22 -1.29 8.34
N GLY A 8 -9.18 -1.88 7.61
CA GLY A 8 -9.98 -1.16 6.62
C GLY A 8 -9.23 -0.90 5.30
N ALA A 9 -8.29 -1.78 4.94
CA ALA A 9 -7.54 -1.63 3.70
C ALA A 9 -8.45 -1.67 2.45
N ILE A 10 -8.18 -0.79 1.50
CA ILE A 10 -8.90 -0.69 0.23
C ILE A 10 -8.03 -1.18 -0.93
N SER A 11 -8.62 -1.85 -1.90
CA SER A 11 -7.95 -2.22 -3.15
C SER A 11 -8.18 -1.11 -4.18
N VAL A 12 -7.08 -0.61 -4.76
CA VAL A 12 -7.09 0.50 -5.72
C VAL A 12 -6.18 0.16 -6.89
N SER A 13 -6.59 0.49 -8.11
CA SER A 13 -5.77 0.22 -9.28
C SER A 13 -4.66 1.27 -9.44
N LYS A 14 -3.57 0.88 -10.10
CA LYS A 14 -2.45 1.77 -10.42
C LYS A 14 -2.91 3.04 -11.12
N ASN A 15 -3.80 2.90 -12.10
CA ASN A 15 -4.34 4.03 -12.85
C ASN A 15 -5.06 5.04 -11.95
N GLN A 16 -5.80 4.58 -10.93
CA GLN A 16 -6.45 5.48 -9.97
C GLN A 16 -5.43 6.20 -9.10
N LEU A 17 -4.37 5.51 -8.67
CA LEU A 17 -3.28 6.10 -7.90
C LEU A 17 -2.50 7.14 -8.71
N ASP A 18 -2.21 6.85 -9.97
CA ASP A 18 -1.54 7.76 -10.91
C ASP A 18 -2.38 9.02 -11.14
N LEU A 19 -3.69 8.89 -11.35
CA LEU A 19 -4.62 10.03 -11.47
C LEU A 19 -4.68 10.86 -10.19
N SER A 20 -4.54 10.23 -9.02
CA SER A 20 -4.49 10.91 -7.72
C SER A 20 -3.12 11.53 -7.41
N LYS A 21 -2.12 11.37 -8.29
CA LYS A 21 -0.73 11.79 -8.09
C LYS A 21 -0.09 11.16 -6.85
N PHE A 22 -0.42 9.90 -6.57
CA PHE A 22 0.20 9.15 -5.47
C PHE A 22 1.71 8.99 -5.72
N ASP A 23 2.55 9.36 -4.74
CA ASP A 23 4.00 9.33 -4.92
C ASP A 23 4.60 8.00 -4.44
N PHE A 24 4.69 7.03 -5.35
CA PHE A 24 5.33 5.74 -5.10
C PHE A 24 6.83 5.82 -4.79
N ARG A 25 7.47 6.99 -4.95
CA ARG A 25 8.94 7.13 -4.79
C ARG A 25 9.34 7.49 -3.37
N TYR A 26 8.42 7.97 -2.55
CA TYR A 26 8.73 8.42 -1.18
C TYR A 26 8.46 7.30 -0.16
N ILE A 27 9.34 6.31 -0.14
CA ILE A 27 9.25 5.18 0.79
C ILE A 27 9.91 5.58 2.11
N THR A 28 9.13 5.73 3.17
CA THR A 28 9.63 6.13 4.50
C THR A 28 10.03 4.94 5.35
N ASN A 29 9.34 3.81 5.19
CA ASN A 29 9.58 2.57 5.92
C ASN A 29 9.25 1.35 5.05
N LEU A 30 9.97 0.26 5.30
CA LEU A 30 9.80 -1.01 4.59
C LEU A 30 9.65 -2.11 5.63
N ASN A 31 8.52 -2.81 5.62
CA ASN A 31 8.25 -3.94 6.52
C ASN A 31 8.19 -5.24 5.70
N ASP A 32 9.27 -6.02 5.76
CA ASP A 32 9.44 -7.30 5.06
C ASP A 32 8.91 -8.51 5.87
N SER A 33 7.84 -8.32 6.64
CA SER A 33 7.26 -9.42 7.41
C SER A 33 6.53 -10.43 6.51
N LYS A 34 7.29 -11.45 6.08
CA LYS A 34 6.80 -12.75 5.56
C LYS A 34 5.82 -12.69 4.37
N GLY A 35 6.22 -12.11 3.25
CA GLY A 35 5.60 -12.43 1.97
C GLY A 35 5.68 -11.31 0.94
N THR A 36 5.10 -10.16 1.26
CA THR A 36 5.06 -9.01 0.35
C THR A 36 5.49 -7.76 1.11
N PRO A 37 6.45 -6.98 0.59
CA PRO A 37 6.89 -5.76 1.23
C PRO A 37 5.72 -4.78 1.34
N ILE A 38 5.55 -4.22 2.53
CA ILE A 38 4.69 -3.07 2.78
C ILE A 38 5.55 -1.82 2.72
N TYR A 39 5.13 -0.87 1.90
CA TYR A 39 5.77 0.42 1.72
C TYR A 39 4.92 1.51 2.36
N TYR A 40 5.54 2.49 3.00
CA TYR A 40 4.84 3.61 3.60
C TYR A 40 5.17 4.91 2.88
N VAL A 41 4.12 5.68 2.56
CA VAL A 41 4.20 7.06 2.05
C VAL A 41 3.42 7.91 3.03
N TYR A 42 4.14 8.73 3.81
CA TYR A 42 3.57 9.41 5.00
C TYR A 42 2.88 8.40 5.94
N ASP A 43 1.61 8.61 6.26
CA ASP A 43 0.79 7.75 7.14
C ASP A 43 -0.01 6.69 6.36
N VAL A 44 0.24 6.56 5.04
CA VAL A 44 -0.44 5.58 4.19
C VAL A 44 0.50 4.43 3.89
N GLY A 45 0.12 3.23 4.35
CA GLY A 45 0.74 1.99 3.96
C GLY A 45 0.17 1.51 2.63
N TYR A 46 1.03 1.04 1.72
CA TYR A 46 0.62 0.40 0.49
C TYR A 46 1.36 -0.91 0.26
N GLN A 47 0.66 -1.87 -0.35
CA GLN A 47 1.20 -3.18 -0.70
C GLN A 47 0.80 -3.53 -2.14
N PRO A 48 1.76 -3.87 -3.02
CA PRO A 48 1.42 -4.40 -4.35
C PRO A 48 0.73 -5.77 -4.22
N LEU A 49 -0.40 -5.95 -4.88
CA LEU A 49 -1.14 -7.22 -4.90
C LEU A 49 -0.80 -8.03 -6.15
N ASP A 50 -0.99 -7.43 -7.30
CA ASP A 50 -0.74 -7.96 -8.65
C ASP A 50 -0.17 -6.82 -9.52
N GLU A 51 0.02 -7.05 -10.83
CA GLU A 51 0.69 -6.07 -11.72
C GLU A 51 -0.04 -4.73 -11.81
N GLU A 52 -1.33 -4.67 -11.46
CA GLU A 52 -2.17 -3.48 -11.66
C GLU A 52 -2.91 -2.97 -10.42
N ASN A 53 -2.91 -3.71 -9.30
CA ASN A 53 -3.63 -3.33 -8.08
C ASN A 53 -2.73 -3.24 -6.85
N TYR A 54 -3.11 -2.31 -5.97
CA TYR A 54 -2.46 -2.04 -4.70
C TYR A 54 -3.49 -2.08 -3.58
N LEU A 55 -3.10 -2.62 -2.44
CA LEU A 55 -3.77 -2.41 -1.17
C LEU A 55 -3.26 -1.12 -0.56
N LEU A 56 -4.17 -0.25 -0.14
CA LEU A 56 -3.89 0.93 0.67
C LEU A 56 -4.53 0.77 2.03
N PHE A 57 -3.84 1.18 3.08
CA PHE A 57 -4.39 1.23 4.43
C PHE A 57 -3.80 2.41 5.22
N GLN A 58 -4.55 2.86 6.21
CA GLN A 58 -4.14 3.90 7.14
C GLN A 58 -4.06 3.27 8.54
N GLU A 59 -2.98 3.55 9.26
CA GLU A 59 -2.81 3.11 10.66
C GLU A 59 -3.32 4.16 11.65
#